data_AF-K0DYN1-F1
#
_entry.id   AF-K0DYN1-F1
#
_cell.length_a   1.000
_cell.length_b   1.000
_cell.length_c   1.000
_cell.angle_alpha   90.00
_cell.angle_beta   90.00
_cell.angle_gamma   90.00
#
_symmetry.space_group_name_H-M   'P 1'
#
loop_
_entity.id
_entity.type
_entity.pdbx_description
1 polymer ?
#
loop_
_entity_poly.entity_id
_entity_poly.type
_entity_poly.pdbx_seq_one_letter_code
_entity_poly.pdbx_strand_id
1 'polypeptide(L)'
;MSLLGSFALAACGGGGGGSSSTTQAAAPAASAPSAPSPASTPTVTGEALPSLASPQAGSTAATGNGFEGIWTDTTSSRVTAMIDPANNISYLSGLFSFVTSTFFGAATTAAPNWTLTSGFEVMSNLRYTATAGSGTYAANQTLTGSYVANGSTVNLSLKYDPANALAVSQSSVTGTWAQNSTTLTVDDAGGVTGNILGCAVSGTLTLTTPGSSKNLYTLTMTGTTSTCTLASGVTYTGNAAITFLPVTGSTTLYQRSIIYLIKATDNSVIAYGQLTKH
;
A
#
# COMPACT_ATOMS: atom_id res chain seq x y z
N MET A 1 -10.29 -22.10 0.78
CA MET A 1 -9.85 -20.72 1.11
C MET A 1 -9.09 -20.22 -0.10
N SER A 2 -9.34 -18.99 -0.57
CA SER A 2 -8.80 -18.45 -1.82
C SER A 2 -8.15 -17.08 -1.59
N LEU A 3 -6.88 -16.94 -1.98
CA LEU A 3 -6.12 -15.68 -2.01
C LEU A 3 -5.89 -15.26 -3.47
N LEU A 4 -6.11 -13.99 -3.81
CA LEU A 4 -5.76 -13.40 -5.11
C LEU A 4 -5.38 -11.92 -4.97
N GLY A 5 -4.31 -11.51 -5.66
CA GLY A 5 -3.90 -10.12 -5.84
C GLY A 5 -2.64 -10.03 -6.71
N SER A 6 -2.52 -8.99 -7.54
CA SER A 6 -1.47 -8.88 -8.58
C SER A 6 -0.99 -7.45 -8.80
N PHE A 7 0.32 -7.25 -8.93
CA PHE A 7 0.96 -6.00 -9.37
C PHE A 7 1.65 -6.13 -10.74
N ALA A 8 2.03 -5.01 -11.36
CA ALA A 8 2.65 -4.96 -12.69
C ALA A 8 4.12 -4.47 -12.68
N LEU A 9 4.89 -4.89 -13.68
CA LEU A 9 6.21 -4.37 -14.06
C LEU A 9 6.12 -3.56 -15.36
N ALA A 10 7.05 -2.63 -15.57
CA ALA A 10 7.29 -1.98 -16.85
C ALA A 10 8.70 -2.32 -17.37
N ALA A 11 8.84 -2.60 -18.67
CA ALA A 11 10.12 -2.96 -19.30
C ALA A 11 10.18 -2.55 -20.80
N CYS A 12 11.29 -1.91 -21.20
CA CYS A 12 11.93 -1.79 -22.54
C CYS A 12 13.03 -0.70 -22.44
N GLY A 13 14.19 -0.68 -23.12
CA GLY A 13 14.67 -1.39 -24.31
C GLY A 13 14.34 -0.61 -25.60
N GLY A 14 15.26 -0.21 -26.51
CA GLY A 14 16.74 -0.24 -26.57
C GLY A 14 17.27 0.09 -28.00
N GLY A 15 18.56 0.47 -28.17
CA GLY A 15 19.30 0.59 -29.46
C GLY A 15 18.96 1.79 -30.41
N GLY A 16 19.81 2.24 -31.36
CA GLY A 16 21.22 1.94 -31.70
C GLY A 16 21.66 2.47 -33.11
N GLY A 17 22.96 2.81 -33.32
CA GLY A 17 23.59 3.22 -34.62
C GLY A 17 23.35 4.68 -35.08
N GLY A 18 24.13 5.36 -35.94
CA GLY A 18 25.41 5.09 -36.64
C GLY A 18 25.35 5.49 -38.15
N SER A 19 26.36 6.08 -38.84
CA SER A 19 27.69 6.62 -38.48
C SER A 19 28.30 7.48 -39.63
N SER A 20 29.30 8.34 -39.33
CA SER A 20 30.33 8.94 -40.24
C SER A 20 29.96 10.06 -41.25
N SER A 21 30.99 10.74 -41.77
CA SER A 21 30.99 12.14 -42.24
C SER A 21 31.62 12.40 -43.62
N THR A 22 31.11 13.38 -44.39
CA THR A 22 31.83 14.04 -45.51
C THR A 22 31.41 15.50 -45.68
N THR A 23 32.34 16.37 -46.08
CA THR A 23 32.20 17.84 -46.19
C THR A 23 32.13 18.34 -47.65
N GLN A 24 31.21 19.26 -47.99
CA GLN A 24 31.46 20.29 -49.02
C GLN A 24 30.58 21.56 -48.84
N ALA A 25 30.92 22.63 -49.55
CA ALA A 25 30.59 24.03 -49.25
C ALA A 25 29.21 24.53 -49.75
N ALA A 26 28.85 25.75 -49.32
CA ALA A 26 27.49 26.27 -49.28
C ALA A 26 26.93 26.88 -50.58
N ALA A 27 25.60 26.83 -50.69
CA ALA A 27 24.76 27.58 -51.62
C ALA A 27 23.73 28.44 -50.83
N PRO A 28 23.09 29.46 -51.44
CA PRO A 28 22.29 30.45 -50.69
C PRO A 28 21.06 29.86 -49.97
N ALA A 29 20.74 30.42 -48.81
CA ALA A 29 19.67 29.92 -47.94
C ALA A 29 18.27 30.14 -48.53
N ALA A 30 17.61 29.05 -48.93
CA ALA A 30 16.16 29.01 -49.03
C ALA A 30 15.57 28.89 -47.61
N SER A 31 14.47 29.61 -47.35
CA SER A 31 13.76 29.56 -46.07
C SER A 31 13.31 28.13 -45.78
N ALA A 32 13.87 27.50 -44.75
CA ALA A 32 13.45 26.16 -44.33
C ALA A 32 11.97 26.20 -43.88
N PRO A 33 11.16 25.18 -44.22
CA PRO A 33 9.85 25.03 -43.59
C PRO A 33 10.03 24.93 -42.07
N SER A 34 9.09 25.50 -41.31
CA SER A 34 9.10 25.48 -39.85
C SER A 34 9.33 24.05 -39.36
N ALA A 35 10.34 23.83 -38.52
CA ALA A 35 10.53 22.53 -37.90
C ALA A 35 9.24 22.13 -37.17
N PRO A 36 8.79 20.86 -37.26
CA PRO A 36 7.63 20.41 -36.51
C PRO A 36 7.87 20.70 -35.03
N SER A 37 6.87 21.26 -34.36
CA SER A 37 6.94 21.51 -32.91
C SER A 37 7.43 20.25 -32.21
N PRO A 38 8.37 20.35 -31.25
CA PRO A 38 8.74 19.21 -30.42
C PRO A 38 7.47 18.54 -29.91
N ALA A 39 7.37 17.23 -30.09
CA ALA A 39 6.26 16.48 -29.52
C ALA A 39 6.23 16.77 -28.03
N SER A 40 5.10 17.28 -27.54
CA SER A 40 4.90 17.55 -26.12
C SER A 40 5.19 16.28 -25.33
N THR A 41 6.30 16.25 -24.59
CA THR A 41 6.62 15.13 -23.71
C THR A 41 5.44 14.94 -22.77
N PRO A 42 4.84 13.74 -22.69
CA PRO A 42 3.63 13.51 -21.91
C PRO A 42 3.87 13.94 -20.46
N THR A 43 3.04 14.85 -19.97
CA THR A 43 3.14 15.38 -18.61
C THR A 43 2.80 14.28 -17.61
N VAL A 44 3.83 13.69 -17.03
CA VAL A 44 3.69 12.66 -15.99
C VAL A 44 3.04 13.29 -14.76
N THR A 45 1.85 12.84 -14.41
CA THR A 45 1.08 13.36 -13.26
C THR A 45 1.40 12.57 -12.00
N GLY A 46 1.63 13.26 -10.89
CA GLY A 46 1.87 12.69 -9.57
C GLY A 46 2.27 13.77 -8.56
N GLU A 47 2.57 13.37 -7.33
CA GLU A 47 3.02 14.25 -6.25
C GLU A 47 4.34 13.77 -5.65
N ALA A 48 5.01 14.64 -4.88
CA ALA A 48 6.21 14.26 -4.13
C ALA A 48 5.84 13.47 -2.85
N LEU A 49 6.72 12.57 -2.40
CA LEU A 49 6.54 11.91 -1.11
C LEU A 49 6.55 12.93 0.06
N PRO A 50 5.69 12.74 1.08
CA PRO A 50 5.83 13.43 2.36
C PRO A 50 7.17 13.13 3.01
N SER A 51 7.69 14.06 3.83
CA SER A 51 9.00 13.93 4.48
C SER A 51 8.88 13.61 5.97
N LEU A 52 9.49 12.51 6.42
CA LEU A 52 9.61 12.20 7.85
C LEU A 52 10.47 13.21 8.62
N ALA A 53 11.35 13.95 7.93
CA ALA A 53 12.17 15.01 8.54
C ALA A 53 11.38 16.34 8.71
N SER A 54 10.20 16.46 8.11
CA SER A 54 9.32 17.63 8.23
C SER A 54 7.87 17.18 8.02
N PRO A 55 7.31 16.39 8.96
CA PRO A 55 5.99 15.78 8.78
C PRO A 55 4.89 16.83 8.81
N GLN A 56 3.82 16.60 8.06
CA GLN A 56 2.67 17.53 8.04
C GLN A 56 2.00 17.55 9.42
N ALA A 57 1.50 18.71 9.83
CA ALA A 57 0.86 18.88 11.14
C ALA A 57 -0.34 17.92 11.30
N GLY A 58 -0.43 17.22 12.43
CA GLY A 58 -1.49 16.25 12.70
C GLY A 58 -1.32 14.88 12.05
N SER A 59 -0.30 14.67 11.19
CA SER A 59 0.00 13.37 10.59
C SER A 59 0.42 12.31 11.63
N THR A 60 0.44 11.05 11.22
CA THR A 60 0.84 9.91 12.07
C THR A 60 2.28 10.06 12.57
N ALA A 61 3.20 10.50 11.71
CA ALA A 61 4.60 10.77 12.10
C ALA A 61 4.73 11.96 13.06
N ALA A 62 3.82 12.95 12.99
CA ALA A 62 3.87 14.14 13.83
C ALA A 62 3.20 13.97 15.21
N THR A 63 2.22 13.06 15.33
CA THR A 63 1.35 12.96 16.52
C THR A 63 1.10 11.54 17.04
N GLY A 64 1.59 10.52 16.34
CA GLY A 64 1.43 9.12 16.72
C GLY A 64 2.34 8.68 17.87
N ASN A 65 2.04 7.50 18.42
CA ASN A 65 2.77 6.91 19.55
C ASN A 65 4.18 6.36 19.19
N GLY A 66 4.62 6.50 17.94
CA GLY A 66 5.93 6.03 17.45
C GLY A 66 5.98 4.56 17.02
N PHE A 67 4.97 3.76 17.36
CA PHE A 67 4.80 2.36 16.97
C PHE A 67 3.68 2.17 15.93
N GLU A 68 2.61 2.94 16.06
CA GLU A 68 1.52 3.02 15.07
C GLU A 68 1.99 3.64 13.74
N GLY A 69 1.33 3.24 12.66
CA GLY A 69 1.60 3.71 11.31
C GLY A 69 1.91 2.57 10.34
N ILE A 70 2.44 2.97 9.19
CA ILE A 70 2.84 2.11 8.09
C ILE A 70 4.33 1.81 8.20
N TRP A 71 4.68 0.54 8.08
CA TRP A 71 6.06 0.07 8.13
C TRP A 71 6.36 -0.78 6.90
N THR A 72 7.44 -0.48 6.20
CA THR A 72 7.84 -1.15 4.95
C THR A 72 9.25 -1.69 5.07
N ASP A 73 9.55 -2.83 4.43
CA ASP A 73 10.93 -3.25 4.24
C ASP A 73 11.49 -2.76 2.89
N THR A 74 12.80 -2.86 2.74
CA THR A 74 13.51 -2.43 1.52
C THR A 74 14.23 -3.59 0.84
N THR A 75 13.73 -4.82 1.00
CA THR A 75 14.41 -6.04 0.55
C THR A 75 13.80 -6.60 -0.74
N SER A 76 14.18 -7.83 -1.12
CA SER A 76 13.58 -8.56 -2.24
C SER A 76 12.21 -9.14 -1.88
N SER A 77 11.99 -9.44 -0.60
CA SER A 77 10.65 -9.51 -0.03
C SER A 77 10.09 -8.09 0.07
N ARG A 78 8.78 -7.94 -0.09
CA ARG A 78 8.06 -6.68 0.11
C ARG A 78 7.04 -6.86 1.21
N VAL A 79 7.41 -6.42 2.41
CA VAL A 79 6.53 -6.35 3.57
C VAL A 79 5.95 -4.95 3.66
N THR A 80 4.62 -4.86 3.73
CA THR A 80 3.93 -3.63 4.16
C THR A 80 3.04 -3.98 5.34
N ALA A 81 3.45 -3.49 6.52
CA ALA A 81 2.69 -3.60 7.75
C ALA A 81 1.94 -2.31 8.05
N MET A 82 0.75 -2.45 8.61
CA MET A 82 -0.06 -1.38 9.19
C MET A 82 -0.27 -1.74 10.65
N ILE A 83 0.10 -0.83 11.54
CA ILE A 83 -0.07 -0.97 12.99
C ILE A 83 -1.01 0.14 13.44
N ASP A 84 -2.17 -0.25 13.98
CA ASP A 84 -3.19 0.70 14.42
C ASP A 84 -2.90 1.29 15.82
N PRO A 85 -3.66 2.30 16.29
CA PRO A 85 -3.46 2.91 17.61
C PRO A 85 -3.72 1.95 18.79
N ALA A 86 -4.39 0.82 18.55
CA ALA A 86 -4.61 -0.24 19.53
C ALA A 86 -3.53 -1.35 19.44
N ASN A 87 -2.46 -1.12 18.68
CA ASN A 87 -1.36 -2.03 18.40
C ASN A 87 -1.78 -3.34 17.69
N ASN A 88 -2.90 -3.33 16.96
CA ASN A 88 -3.21 -4.42 16.03
C ASN A 88 -2.28 -4.32 14.81
N ILE A 89 -1.50 -5.37 14.60
CA ILE A 89 -0.55 -5.51 13.49
C ILE A 89 -1.26 -6.30 12.38
N SER A 90 -1.33 -5.72 11.19
CA SER A 90 -1.71 -6.43 9.97
C SER A 90 -0.67 -6.18 8.90
N TYR A 91 -0.14 -7.23 8.25
CA TYR A 91 0.83 -7.01 7.18
C TYR A 91 0.62 -7.93 5.97
N LEU A 92 1.05 -7.44 4.81
CA LEU A 92 1.20 -8.19 3.58
C LEU A 92 2.69 -8.44 3.35
N SER A 93 3.08 -9.66 3.01
CA SER A 93 4.43 -10.00 2.54
C SER A 93 4.33 -10.57 1.13
N GLY A 94 5.24 -10.19 0.25
CA GLY A 94 5.24 -10.65 -1.12
C GLY A 94 6.63 -10.78 -1.73
N LEU A 95 6.70 -11.48 -2.87
CA LEU A 95 7.86 -11.53 -3.74
C LEU A 95 7.47 -10.97 -5.11
N PHE A 96 8.26 -10.02 -5.61
CA PHE A 96 7.94 -9.24 -6.81
C PHE A 96 6.55 -8.57 -6.74
N SER A 97 5.58 -9.13 -7.46
CA SER A 97 4.20 -8.64 -7.62
C SER A 97 3.15 -9.56 -6.99
N PHE A 98 3.57 -10.59 -6.25
CA PHE A 98 2.68 -11.59 -5.64
C PHE A 98 2.79 -11.56 -4.13
N VAL A 99 1.64 -11.45 -3.45
CA VAL A 99 1.56 -11.64 -1.99
C VAL A 99 1.74 -13.13 -1.68
N THR A 100 2.76 -13.45 -0.87
CA THR A 100 3.14 -14.81 -0.46
C THR A 100 2.59 -15.15 0.91
N SER A 101 2.46 -14.16 1.80
CA SER A 101 1.80 -14.31 3.10
C SER A 101 1.06 -13.07 3.56
N THR A 102 0.12 -13.27 4.48
CA THR A 102 -0.59 -12.20 5.19
C THR A 102 -0.59 -12.50 6.67
N PHE A 103 -0.53 -11.47 7.51
CA PHE A 103 -0.48 -11.62 8.96
C PHE A 103 -1.51 -10.74 9.65
N PHE A 104 -2.08 -11.25 10.74
CA PHE A 104 -2.87 -10.48 11.69
C PHE A 104 -2.44 -10.83 13.11
N GLY A 105 -2.27 -9.83 13.97
CA GLY A 105 -1.99 -10.03 15.39
C GLY A 105 -2.18 -8.75 16.20
N ALA A 106 -1.86 -8.82 17.48
CA ALA A 106 -1.84 -7.68 18.39
C ALA A 106 -0.56 -7.71 19.22
N ALA A 107 -0.04 -6.54 19.57
CA ALA A 107 1.18 -6.41 20.36
C ALA A 107 1.01 -5.49 21.58
N THR A 108 1.82 -5.71 22.59
CA THR A 108 2.06 -4.75 23.68
C THR A 108 3.43 -4.12 23.51
N THR A 109 3.51 -2.82 23.79
CA THR A 109 4.74 -2.01 23.67
C THR A 109 5.24 -1.60 25.04
N ALA A 110 6.50 -1.86 25.32
CA ALA A 110 7.24 -1.36 26.48
C ALA A 110 8.58 -0.82 25.98
N ALA A 111 8.55 0.44 25.49
CA ALA A 111 9.62 1.06 24.70
C ALA A 111 11.03 0.83 25.31
N PRO A 112 12.03 0.40 24.51
CA PRO A 112 12.01 0.24 23.05
C PRO A 112 11.45 -1.11 22.56
N ASN A 113 10.84 -1.93 23.41
CA ASN A 113 10.46 -3.31 23.09
C ASN A 113 8.99 -3.44 22.67
N TRP A 114 8.70 -4.47 21.86
CA TRP A 114 7.34 -4.92 21.59
C TRP A 114 7.25 -6.45 21.73
N THR A 115 6.07 -6.93 22.13
CA THR A 115 5.77 -8.36 22.30
C THR A 115 4.41 -8.67 21.68
N LEU A 116 4.33 -9.73 20.87
CA LEU A 116 3.09 -10.22 20.30
C LEU A 116 2.25 -10.91 21.39
N THR A 117 1.01 -10.44 21.59
CA THR A 117 0.07 -11.06 22.53
C THR A 117 -0.79 -12.13 21.87
N SER A 118 -1.06 -11.98 20.57
CA SER A 118 -1.76 -12.95 19.75
C SER A 118 -1.47 -12.72 18.27
N GLY A 119 -1.62 -13.74 17.44
CA GLY A 119 -1.62 -13.56 16.00
C GLY A 119 -1.66 -14.87 15.22
N PHE A 120 -1.78 -14.72 13.91
CA PHE A 120 -1.62 -15.80 12.94
C PHE A 120 -1.09 -15.26 11.61
N GLU A 121 -0.34 -16.11 10.93
CA GLU A 121 0.05 -15.91 9.54
C GLU A 121 -0.80 -16.82 8.65
N VAL A 122 -1.11 -16.36 7.44
CA VAL A 122 -1.66 -17.19 6.37
C VAL A 122 -0.67 -17.26 5.22
N MET A 123 -0.21 -18.48 4.94
CA MET A 123 0.70 -18.84 3.85
C MET A 123 0.09 -20.00 3.07
N SER A 124 0.16 -19.97 1.74
CA SER A 124 -0.38 -21.05 0.88
C SER A 124 -1.84 -21.43 1.19
N ASN A 125 -2.68 -20.45 1.54
CA ASN A 125 -4.08 -20.63 1.99
C ASN A 125 -4.27 -21.40 3.31
N LEU A 126 -3.20 -21.67 4.07
CA LEU A 126 -3.23 -22.32 5.38
C LEU A 126 -2.92 -21.30 6.49
N ARG A 127 -3.62 -21.41 7.61
CA ARG A 127 -3.49 -20.52 8.76
C ARG A 127 -2.61 -21.16 9.84
N TYR A 128 -1.57 -20.45 10.26
CA TYR A 128 -0.63 -20.87 11.27
C TYR A 128 -0.64 -19.87 12.42
N THR A 129 -0.87 -20.34 13.65
CA THR A 129 -0.77 -19.50 14.85
C THR A 129 0.65 -18.93 14.95
N ALA A 130 0.75 -17.62 15.16
CA ALA A 130 2.01 -16.94 15.42
C ALA A 130 2.30 -16.97 16.92
N THR A 131 3.50 -17.41 17.29
CA THR A 131 3.94 -17.54 18.69
C THR A 131 5.34 -16.94 18.87
N ALA A 132 5.76 -16.73 20.12
CA ALA A 132 7.08 -16.18 20.48
C ALA A 132 7.43 -14.82 19.80
N GLY A 133 6.42 -14.07 19.37
CA GLY A 133 6.63 -12.80 18.66
C GLY A 133 7.17 -11.71 19.58
N SER A 134 8.33 -11.15 19.25
CA SER A 134 8.94 -10.05 20.01
C SER A 134 10.03 -9.33 19.22
N GLY A 135 10.38 -8.13 19.68
CA GLY A 135 11.48 -7.37 19.12
C GLY A 135 11.62 -5.97 19.69
N THR A 136 12.24 -5.08 18.93
CA THR A 136 12.47 -3.69 19.32
C THR A 136 12.00 -2.72 18.24
N TYR A 137 11.75 -1.48 18.63
CA TYR A 137 11.45 -0.39 17.73
C TYR A 137 12.13 0.90 18.18
N ALA A 138 12.57 1.69 17.20
CA ALA A 138 12.91 3.10 17.37
C ALA A 138 11.76 3.90 16.78
N ALA A 139 11.14 4.74 17.62
CA ALA A 139 9.95 5.51 17.26
C ALA A 139 10.14 6.25 15.93
N ASN A 140 9.15 6.12 15.03
CA ASN A 140 9.13 6.71 13.68
C ASN A 140 10.36 6.38 12.79
N GLN A 141 11.11 5.32 13.09
CA GLN A 141 12.37 5.01 12.38
C GLN A 141 12.49 3.54 11.95
N THR A 142 12.52 2.61 12.90
CA THR A 142 12.73 1.18 12.62
C THR A 142 11.88 0.30 13.54
N LEU A 143 11.41 -0.82 13.01
CA LEU A 143 10.76 -1.90 13.77
C LEU A 143 11.44 -3.21 13.38
N THR A 144 12.06 -3.88 14.35
CA THR A 144 12.76 -5.16 14.15
C THR A 144 12.24 -6.21 15.11
N GLY A 145 12.43 -7.48 14.78
CA GLY A 145 12.09 -8.59 15.66
C GLY A 145 11.84 -9.87 14.89
N SER A 146 11.17 -10.81 15.53
CA SER A 146 10.75 -12.05 14.88
C SER A 146 9.52 -12.65 15.55
N TYR A 147 8.91 -13.65 14.93
CA TYR A 147 7.95 -14.54 15.54
C TYR A 147 8.08 -15.93 14.89
N VAL A 148 7.43 -16.95 15.47
CA VAL A 148 7.39 -18.31 14.91
C VAL A 148 5.99 -18.62 14.38
N ALA A 149 5.91 -19.04 13.11
CA ALA A 149 4.72 -19.62 12.49
C ALA A 149 5.12 -20.78 11.58
N ASN A 150 4.24 -21.79 11.42
CA ASN A 150 4.53 -23.02 10.67
C ASN A 150 5.87 -23.69 11.07
N GLY A 151 6.21 -23.66 12.37
CA GLY A 151 7.48 -24.17 12.89
C GLY A 151 8.74 -23.41 12.45
N SER A 152 8.60 -22.27 11.77
CA SER A 152 9.69 -21.48 11.18
C SER A 152 9.73 -20.07 11.78
N THR A 153 10.93 -19.51 11.94
CA THR A 153 11.11 -18.13 12.39
C THR A 153 10.95 -17.16 11.22
N VAL A 154 9.99 -16.24 11.34
CA VAL A 154 9.81 -15.11 10.43
C VAL A 154 10.46 -13.88 11.04
N ASN A 155 11.41 -13.27 10.33
CA ASN A 155 12.14 -12.08 10.79
C ASN A 155 11.50 -10.81 10.22
N LEU A 156 11.39 -9.78 11.06
CA LEU A 156 10.92 -8.44 10.70
C LEU A 156 12.08 -7.46 10.79
N SER A 157 12.26 -6.65 9.75
CA SER A 157 13.26 -5.57 9.69
C SER A 157 12.71 -4.43 8.85
N LEU A 158 11.78 -3.67 9.44
CA LEU A 158 10.99 -2.66 8.77
C LEU A 158 11.50 -1.25 9.07
N LYS A 159 11.31 -0.36 8.11
CA LYS A 159 11.50 1.10 8.18
C LYS A 159 10.13 1.77 8.36
N TYR A 160 10.11 2.92 9.00
CA TYR A 160 8.90 3.74 9.05
C TYR A 160 8.64 4.35 7.67
N ASP A 161 7.42 4.20 7.15
CA ASP A 161 7.12 4.61 5.78
C ASP A 161 6.93 6.15 5.66
N PRO A 162 7.43 6.82 4.62
CA PRO A 162 7.21 8.24 4.38
C PRO A 162 5.73 8.66 4.33
N ALA A 163 4.82 7.75 3.96
CA ALA A 163 3.39 8.01 3.96
C ALA A 163 2.85 8.47 5.32
N ASN A 164 3.47 8.07 6.44
CA ASN A 164 3.08 8.48 7.78
C ASN A 164 3.22 10.00 8.02
N ALA A 165 4.03 10.71 7.22
CA ALA A 165 4.15 12.16 7.26
C ALA A 165 3.04 12.90 6.48
N LEU A 166 2.12 12.18 5.82
CA LEU A 166 0.92 12.76 5.20
C LEU A 166 -0.13 13.06 6.29
N ALA A 167 -0.60 14.30 6.33
CA ALA A 167 -1.80 14.68 7.04
C ALA A 167 -3.01 14.50 6.11
N VAL A 168 -4.08 13.88 6.60
CA VAL A 168 -5.28 13.56 5.82
C VAL A 168 -6.56 14.07 6.50
N SER A 169 -7.67 13.92 5.78
CA SER A 169 -9.05 14.07 6.23
C SER A 169 -9.84 12.81 5.88
N GLN A 170 -11.07 12.69 6.40
CA GLN A 170 -11.99 11.64 5.93
C GLN A 170 -12.25 11.75 4.41
N SER A 171 -12.39 12.96 3.88
CA SER A 171 -12.55 13.21 2.44
C SER A 171 -11.30 12.95 1.59
N SER A 172 -10.14 12.66 2.19
CA SER A 172 -8.92 12.33 1.43
C SER A 172 -9.03 11.00 0.68
N VAL A 173 -9.90 10.10 1.14
CA VAL A 173 -10.23 8.85 0.44
C VAL A 173 -11.39 8.97 -0.55
N THR A 174 -12.12 10.09 -0.60
CA THR A 174 -13.24 10.28 -1.55
C THR A 174 -12.79 10.07 -3.00
N GLY A 175 -13.60 9.38 -3.79
CA GLY A 175 -13.39 9.10 -5.21
C GLY A 175 -13.35 7.62 -5.54
N THR A 176 -12.94 7.28 -6.76
CA THR A 176 -12.80 5.89 -7.20
C THR A 176 -11.34 5.46 -7.20
N TRP A 177 -11.09 4.28 -6.68
CA TRP A 177 -9.79 3.64 -6.58
C TRP A 177 -9.88 2.27 -7.23
N ALA A 178 -8.93 1.93 -8.09
CA ALA A 178 -8.96 0.65 -8.79
C ALA A 178 -7.58 0.03 -8.98
N GLN A 179 -7.59 -1.29 -9.17
CA GLN A 179 -6.47 -2.07 -9.69
C GLN A 179 -7.04 -3.33 -10.34
N ASN A 180 -6.74 -3.54 -11.63
CA ASN A 180 -7.26 -4.66 -12.42
C ASN A 180 -8.81 -4.71 -12.37
N SER A 181 -9.40 -5.81 -11.93
CA SER A 181 -10.86 -5.96 -11.77
C SER A 181 -11.40 -5.47 -10.42
N THR A 182 -10.55 -5.04 -9.49
CA THR A 182 -10.96 -4.54 -8.17
C THR A 182 -11.17 -3.03 -8.21
N THR A 183 -12.31 -2.57 -7.70
CA THR A 183 -12.71 -1.17 -7.60
C THR A 183 -13.31 -0.88 -6.22
N LEU A 184 -13.02 0.30 -5.68
CA LEU A 184 -13.69 0.88 -4.52
C LEU A 184 -14.04 2.34 -4.82
N THR A 185 -15.31 2.69 -4.73
CA THR A 185 -15.79 4.08 -4.76
C THR A 185 -16.17 4.47 -3.34
N VAL A 186 -15.56 5.57 -2.86
CA VAL A 186 -15.70 6.07 -1.50
C VAL A 186 -16.34 7.46 -1.53
N ASP A 187 -17.36 7.69 -0.70
CA ASP A 187 -17.98 9.00 -0.49
C ASP A 187 -17.30 9.83 0.61
N ASP A 188 -17.72 11.09 0.79
CA ASP A 188 -17.14 12.02 1.77
C ASP A 188 -17.35 11.64 3.23
N ALA A 189 -18.35 10.80 3.54
CA ALA A 189 -18.55 10.23 4.87
C ALA A 189 -17.72 8.95 5.10
N GLY A 190 -17.06 8.44 4.05
CA GLY A 190 -16.36 7.17 4.07
C GLY A 190 -17.25 5.97 3.75
N GLY A 191 -18.47 6.15 3.24
CA GLY A 191 -19.28 5.07 2.70
C GLY A 191 -18.61 4.46 1.46
N VAL A 192 -18.59 3.14 1.36
CA VAL A 192 -17.89 2.40 0.30
C VAL A 192 -18.85 1.52 -0.48
N THR A 193 -18.73 1.55 -1.80
CA THR A 193 -19.27 0.55 -2.71
C THR A 193 -18.18 0.09 -3.67
N GLY A 194 -18.31 -1.09 -4.28
CA GLY A 194 -17.35 -1.51 -5.29
C GLY A 194 -17.39 -3.00 -5.61
N ASN A 195 -16.28 -3.47 -6.19
CA ASN A 195 -16.06 -4.84 -6.58
C ASN A 195 -14.69 -5.30 -6.10
N ILE A 196 -14.61 -6.39 -5.34
CA ILE A 196 -13.34 -7.04 -5.01
C ILE A 196 -13.31 -8.39 -5.70
N LEU A 197 -12.43 -8.56 -6.70
CA LEU A 197 -12.22 -9.83 -7.41
C LEU A 197 -13.50 -10.44 -8.04
N GLY A 198 -14.48 -9.61 -8.42
CA GLY A 198 -15.78 -10.07 -8.94
C GLY A 198 -16.89 -10.17 -7.89
N CYS A 199 -16.59 -9.91 -6.61
CA CYS A 199 -17.58 -9.79 -5.55
C CYS A 199 -18.03 -8.34 -5.40
N ALA A 200 -19.30 -8.06 -5.68
CA ALA A 200 -19.90 -6.80 -5.27
C ALA A 200 -19.89 -6.68 -3.73
N VAL A 201 -19.49 -5.50 -3.25
CA VAL A 201 -19.24 -5.21 -1.83
C VAL A 201 -19.73 -3.82 -1.46
N SER A 202 -20.13 -3.66 -0.20
CA SER A 202 -20.54 -2.38 0.39
C SER A 202 -20.08 -2.28 1.84
N GLY A 203 -19.80 -1.08 2.34
CA GLY A 203 -19.38 -0.87 3.72
C GLY A 203 -18.84 0.53 3.98
N THR A 204 -17.75 0.63 4.76
CA THR A 204 -17.13 1.91 5.15
C THR A 204 -15.60 1.84 5.15
N LEU A 205 -14.96 2.95 4.82
CA LEU A 205 -13.53 3.23 4.96
C LEU A 205 -13.36 4.52 5.75
N THR A 206 -13.19 4.40 7.06
CA THR A 206 -13.16 5.55 7.98
C THR A 206 -11.81 5.69 8.66
N LEU A 207 -11.37 6.91 8.98
CA LEU A 207 -10.16 7.15 9.76
C LEU A 207 -10.16 6.30 11.05
N THR A 208 -9.09 5.53 11.29
CA THR A 208 -9.01 4.64 12.47
C THR A 208 -8.99 5.42 13.79
N THR A 209 -8.48 6.65 13.76
CA THR A 209 -8.71 7.64 14.82
C THR A 209 -9.62 8.74 14.25
N PRO A 210 -10.95 8.71 14.51
CA PRO A 210 -11.89 9.70 14.00
C PRO A 210 -11.49 11.13 14.39
N GLY A 211 -11.63 12.06 13.44
CA GLY A 211 -11.29 13.48 13.65
C GLY A 211 -9.78 13.80 13.71
N SER A 212 -8.90 12.81 13.60
CA SER A 212 -7.45 13.03 13.46
C SER A 212 -7.06 13.32 12.00
N SER A 213 -5.78 13.67 11.78
CA SER A 213 -5.18 13.74 10.45
C SER A 213 -4.21 12.57 10.17
N LYS A 214 -4.34 11.46 10.90
CA LYS A 214 -3.51 10.25 10.72
C LYS A 214 -3.92 9.49 9.46
N ASN A 215 -2.96 8.96 8.70
CA ASN A 215 -3.17 8.32 7.39
C ASN A 215 -3.64 6.85 7.44
N LEU A 216 -4.07 6.36 8.61
CA LEU A 216 -4.63 5.02 8.83
C LEU A 216 -6.17 5.04 8.85
N TYR A 217 -6.75 4.04 8.21
CA TYR A 217 -8.18 3.85 8.05
C TYR A 217 -8.58 2.42 8.43
N THR A 218 -9.80 2.26 8.94
CA THR A 218 -10.43 0.95 9.14
C THR A 218 -11.37 0.70 7.97
N LEU A 219 -11.10 -0.35 7.20
CA LEU A 219 -11.98 -0.81 6.12
C LEU A 219 -12.89 -1.90 6.69
N THR A 220 -14.20 -1.68 6.62
CA THR A 220 -15.23 -2.67 6.98
C THR A 220 -16.15 -2.86 5.80
N MET A 221 -16.41 -4.11 5.39
CA MET A 221 -17.18 -4.43 4.18
C MET A 221 -18.05 -5.66 4.38
N THR A 222 -19.14 -5.74 3.64
CA THR A 222 -20.00 -6.92 3.55
C THR A 222 -20.10 -7.34 2.09
N GLY A 223 -19.97 -8.64 1.82
CA GLY A 223 -20.28 -9.20 0.49
C GLY A 223 -21.78 -9.07 0.21
N THR A 224 -22.17 -8.70 -1.01
CA THR A 224 -23.59 -8.61 -1.40
C THR A 224 -24.02 -9.73 -2.36
N THR A 225 -23.07 -10.51 -2.87
CA THR A 225 -23.30 -11.59 -3.85
C THR A 225 -23.16 -12.97 -3.21
N SER A 226 -24.18 -13.82 -3.34
CA SER A 226 -24.23 -15.14 -2.66
C SER A 226 -23.24 -16.18 -3.20
N THR A 227 -22.85 -16.08 -4.46
CA THR A 227 -21.96 -17.03 -5.15
C THR A 227 -20.47 -16.65 -5.10
N CYS A 228 -20.10 -15.61 -4.35
CA CYS A 228 -18.75 -15.05 -4.39
C CYS A 228 -17.87 -15.43 -3.18
N THR A 229 -16.55 -15.35 -3.37
CA THR A 229 -15.53 -15.62 -2.33
C THR A 229 -15.71 -14.75 -1.09
N LEU A 230 -16.16 -13.51 -1.27
CA LEU A 230 -16.68 -12.67 -0.20
C LEU A 230 -18.17 -12.98 -0.04
N ALA A 231 -18.48 -13.82 0.95
CA ALA A 231 -19.80 -14.39 1.13
C ALA A 231 -20.83 -13.33 1.53
N SER A 232 -22.06 -13.50 1.01
CA SER A 232 -23.14 -12.56 1.30
C SER A 232 -23.48 -12.52 2.79
N GLY A 233 -23.58 -11.31 3.36
CA GLY A 233 -23.89 -11.09 4.77
C GLY A 233 -22.72 -11.31 5.75
N VAL A 234 -21.54 -11.75 5.29
CA VAL A 234 -20.34 -11.84 6.13
C VAL A 234 -19.64 -10.48 6.18
N THR A 235 -19.36 -9.99 7.39
CA THR A 235 -18.57 -8.78 7.61
C THR A 235 -17.07 -9.09 7.59
N TYR A 236 -16.35 -8.32 6.80
CA TYR A 236 -14.90 -8.30 6.66
C TYR A 236 -14.37 -7.00 7.26
N THR A 237 -13.35 -7.05 8.09
CA THR A 237 -12.75 -5.84 8.69
C THR A 237 -11.23 -5.95 8.81
N GLY A 238 -10.56 -4.81 8.83
CA GLY A 238 -9.11 -4.70 8.99
C GLY A 238 -8.56 -3.32 8.64
N ASN A 239 -7.24 -3.23 8.60
CA ASN A 239 -6.55 -1.97 8.35
C ASN A 239 -6.49 -1.65 6.86
N ALA A 240 -6.56 -0.36 6.57
CA ALA A 240 -6.28 0.24 5.28
C ALA A 240 -5.49 1.54 5.49
N ALA A 241 -4.78 1.99 4.47
CA ALA A 241 -3.98 3.20 4.57
C ALA A 241 -3.74 3.86 3.21
N ILE A 242 -3.56 5.19 3.22
CA ILE A 242 -3.01 5.88 2.05
C ILE A 242 -1.50 5.67 2.02
N THR A 243 -1.03 5.06 0.94
CA THR A 243 0.39 4.80 0.60
C THR A 243 0.70 5.34 -0.79
N PHE A 244 1.97 5.33 -1.17
CA PHE A 244 2.45 5.95 -2.41
C PHE A 244 3.11 4.91 -3.32
N LEU A 245 2.69 4.85 -4.59
CA LEU A 245 3.33 4.05 -5.62
C LEU A 245 4.12 4.96 -6.58
N PRO A 246 5.34 4.60 -7.00
CA PRO A 246 6.09 5.38 -8.00
C PRO A 246 5.34 5.48 -9.32
N VAL A 247 5.30 6.67 -9.92
CA VAL A 247 4.70 6.85 -11.24
C VAL A 247 5.66 6.38 -12.33
N THR A 248 5.17 5.52 -13.23
CA THR A 248 5.97 4.99 -14.34
C THR A 248 6.50 6.14 -15.21
N GLY A 249 7.81 6.15 -15.45
CA GLY A 249 8.49 7.22 -16.19
C GLY A 249 8.95 8.42 -15.34
N SER A 250 8.75 8.40 -14.02
CA SER A 250 9.31 9.39 -13.09
C SER A 250 10.19 8.75 -12.03
N THR A 251 11.19 9.51 -11.56
CA THR A 251 12.04 9.16 -10.41
C THR A 251 11.67 9.93 -9.14
N THR A 252 10.75 10.90 -9.24
CA THR A 252 10.41 11.84 -8.15
C THR A 252 8.91 11.94 -7.86
N LEU A 253 8.05 11.44 -8.76
CA LEU A 253 6.60 11.53 -8.64
C LEU A 253 5.98 10.19 -8.25
N TYR A 254 4.96 10.29 -7.40
CA TYR A 254 4.22 9.18 -6.83
C TYR A 254 2.71 9.41 -6.99
N GLN A 255 1.94 8.33 -7.02
CA GLN A 255 0.49 8.34 -7.02
C GLN A 255 -0.02 7.76 -5.70
N ARG A 256 -1.07 8.37 -5.14
CA ARG A 256 -1.75 7.79 -3.97
C ARG A 256 -2.37 6.45 -4.33
N SER A 257 -2.26 5.54 -3.38
CA SER A 257 -2.97 4.27 -3.40
C SER A 257 -3.57 3.97 -2.03
N ILE A 258 -4.71 3.30 -2.01
CA ILE A 258 -5.24 2.68 -0.79
C ILE A 258 -4.74 1.25 -0.76
N ILE A 259 -3.87 0.94 0.20
CA ILE A 259 -3.57 -0.45 0.57
C ILE A 259 -4.57 -0.91 1.63
N TYR A 260 -5.00 -2.16 1.58
CA TYR A 260 -5.88 -2.74 2.60
C TYR A 260 -5.60 -4.22 2.83
N LEU A 261 -5.88 -4.69 4.06
CA LEU A 261 -5.85 -6.09 4.46
C LEU A 261 -6.99 -6.32 5.46
N ILE A 262 -8.03 -7.03 5.01
CA ILE A 262 -9.27 -7.29 5.75
C ILE A 262 -9.53 -8.80 5.87
N LYS A 263 -10.26 -9.20 6.91
CA LYS A 263 -10.64 -10.60 7.15
C LYS A 263 -12.05 -10.73 7.70
N ALA A 264 -12.67 -11.86 7.44
CA ALA A 264 -13.90 -12.25 8.14
C ALA A 264 -13.65 -12.37 9.65
N THR A 265 -14.68 -12.16 10.47
CA THR A 265 -14.61 -12.23 11.94
C THR A 265 -14.09 -13.59 12.46
N ASP A 266 -14.46 -14.68 11.79
CA ASP A 266 -14.02 -16.05 12.07
C ASP A 266 -12.63 -16.40 11.48
N ASN A 267 -12.02 -15.47 10.75
CA ASN A 267 -10.77 -15.62 10.01
C ASN A 267 -10.82 -16.72 8.93
N SER A 268 -12.00 -17.02 8.37
CA SER A 268 -12.20 -18.02 7.30
C SER A 268 -11.75 -17.52 5.91
N VAL A 269 -11.86 -16.22 5.66
CA VAL A 269 -11.52 -15.57 4.39
C VAL A 269 -10.79 -14.27 4.68
N ILE A 270 -9.78 -13.98 3.87
CA ILE A 270 -8.93 -12.79 3.90
C ILE A 270 -8.99 -12.16 2.51
N ALA A 271 -9.08 -10.84 2.44
CA ALA A 271 -8.94 -10.08 1.20
C ALA A 271 -7.95 -8.94 1.42
N TYR A 272 -7.21 -8.62 0.36
CA TYR A 272 -6.23 -7.54 0.36
C TYR A 272 -6.12 -6.94 -1.03
N GLY A 273 -5.51 -5.77 -1.09
CA GLY A 273 -5.22 -5.11 -2.35
C GLY A 273 -4.50 -3.80 -2.13
N GLN A 274 -4.02 -3.23 -3.24
CA GLN A 274 -3.52 -1.87 -3.30
C GLN A 274 -4.11 -1.25 -4.57
N LEU A 275 -4.86 -0.16 -4.42
CA LEU A 275 -5.67 0.44 -5.47
C LEU A 275 -5.19 1.86 -5.73
N THR A 276 -4.91 2.23 -6.97
CA THR A 276 -4.53 3.61 -7.33
C THR A 276 -5.77 4.49 -7.54
N LYS A 277 -5.66 5.78 -7.25
CA LYS A 277 -6.74 6.74 -7.48
C LYS A 277 -6.96 6.99 -8.98
N HIS A 278 -8.21 6.96 -9.42
CA HIS A 278 -8.66 7.30 -10.78
C HIS A 278 -9.44 8.62 -10.79
#